data_AF-A0A6D0XRL6-F1
#
_entry.id   AF-A0A6D0XRL6-F1
#
_cell.length_a   1.000
_cell.length_b   1.000
_cell.length_c   1.000
_cell.angle_alpha   90.00
_cell.angle_beta   90.00
_cell.angle_gamma   90.00
#
_symmetry.space_group_name_H-M   'P 1'
#
loop_
_entity.id
_entity.type
_entity.pdbx_description
1 polymer ?
#
loop_
_entity_poly.entity_id
_entity_poly.type
_entity_poly.pdbx_seq_one_letter_code
_entity_poly.pdbx_strand_id
1 'polypeptide(L)'
;ITVQPGGAGIYKIDADMSAEKNILSFRGLPDSFNLSFGLSQENQTIAVDFDGKTIPVMEIYQRGINTIIGSLAGFNVIKGNSQNNTFYAGYGGGEIYSGGGSNKYIIPGKMTSPLTIYLEEDSDMNEIILPENNLEQINLTGTYLHLKDGENIQLKRNVSGENVGAEWIRIYTNDGFMLSSSGVQEQMTLVVSSCDTIRLTKCYPDKSWTPDNILNYLNEMGWKIDKEVVFRMKTMVARYMQSSKNIICELNSDVKEATFTGQSAYRTTIYGIEGGRYNLRSSNGMSVFCINLYGNANAPEIIDLRELISDMVKSERHDNHLILKVYCGENIVSILIENSDRASETWVYLSPDKKMKLRNIIDVTSNISQPVILYKEPDVVSVNKTLSVDDVREILTHVPSSSTLETITICFENPSWTEKKVSIHLLSGQLKKSKNKTMDLSDIRIRPFTKEYLFFTGKENVTFNGEVSIPPLVITSSGTVDIPRYRWQSVEHIIVLPSNDAPVIKLNDFSRYEISFNGDKNSSFLYPPELIKVSDRDLSIKLLYLHESQGVKTIEITLKNYFTDKIRDVSEPERLIATTPLLNSQLISRSYHWKLLYLAETPLSIIGLVSIRNIRNYRLKNNKPL
;
A
#
# COMPACT_ATOMS: atom_id res chain seq x y z
N ILE A 1 5.96 22.13 -25.80
CA ILE A 1 6.18 23.55 -25.38
C ILE A 1 5.05 24.02 -24.46
N THR A 2 5.24 25.05 -23.62
CA THR A 2 4.15 25.72 -22.88
C THR A 2 4.14 27.21 -23.19
N VAL A 3 3.01 27.72 -23.67
CA VAL A 3 2.79 29.15 -23.94
C VAL A 3 1.69 29.66 -23.02
N GLN A 4 1.94 30.79 -22.36
CA GLN A 4 0.98 31.43 -21.46
C GLN A 4 0.76 32.89 -21.88
N PRO A 5 -0.29 33.19 -22.65
CA PRO A 5 -0.66 34.56 -22.98
C PRO A 5 -1.10 35.30 -21.71
N GLY A 6 -0.44 36.40 -21.38
CA GLY A 6 -0.67 37.17 -20.14
C GLY A 6 -1.17 38.60 -20.34
N GLY A 7 -1.31 39.05 -21.59
CA GLY A 7 -1.71 40.43 -21.89
C GLY A 7 -2.15 40.63 -23.34
N ALA A 8 -2.68 41.81 -23.66
CA ALA A 8 -3.16 42.13 -25.00
C ALA A 8 -2.04 42.06 -26.06
N GLY A 9 -2.39 41.65 -27.29
CA GLY A 9 -1.45 41.57 -28.40
C GLY A 9 -1.68 40.42 -29.36
N ILE A 10 -0.73 40.23 -30.28
CA ILE A 10 -0.75 39.18 -31.30
C ILE A 10 0.25 38.10 -30.92
N TYR A 11 -0.23 36.88 -30.74
CA TYR A 11 0.57 35.71 -30.43
C TYR A 11 0.62 34.80 -31.65
N LYS A 12 1.82 34.44 -32.12
CA LYS A 12 2.02 33.49 -33.22
C LYS A 12 2.77 32.28 -32.69
N ILE A 13 2.11 31.13 -32.69
CA ILE A 13 2.57 29.91 -32.07
C ILE A 13 2.63 28.83 -33.15
N ASP A 14 3.83 28.37 -33.46
CA ASP A 14 4.06 27.24 -34.36
C ASP A 14 4.79 26.16 -33.58
N ALA A 15 4.05 25.14 -33.15
CA ALA A 15 4.56 24.06 -32.33
C ALA A 15 4.73 22.79 -33.16
N ASP A 16 5.79 22.03 -32.86
CA ASP A 16 6.05 20.74 -33.47
C ASP A 16 4.91 19.76 -33.17
N MET A 17 4.18 19.37 -34.23
CA MET A 17 3.03 18.47 -34.15
C MET A 17 3.38 17.04 -33.73
N SER A 18 4.67 16.66 -33.77
CA SER A 18 5.14 15.35 -33.31
C SER A 18 5.33 15.29 -31.79
N ALA A 19 5.35 16.45 -31.11
CA ALA A 19 5.50 16.49 -29.67
C ALA A 19 4.23 15.95 -28.98
N GLU A 20 4.43 15.09 -27.98
CA GLU A 20 3.32 14.50 -27.20
C GLU A 20 2.45 15.59 -26.53
N LYS A 21 3.08 16.70 -26.10
CA LYS A 21 2.40 17.77 -25.34
C LYS A 21 2.84 19.17 -25.74
N ASN A 22 1.89 19.91 -26.32
CA ASN A 22 2.01 21.34 -26.60
C ASN A 22 0.87 22.09 -25.92
N ILE A 23 1.23 22.93 -24.94
CA ILE A 23 0.30 23.53 -23.99
C ILE A 23 0.09 25.01 -24.33
N LEU A 24 -1.18 25.41 -24.47
CA LEU A 24 -1.62 26.80 -24.42
C LEU A 24 -2.37 27.04 -23.11
N SER A 25 -1.87 27.95 -22.27
CA SER A 25 -2.39 28.20 -20.93
C SER A 25 -2.94 29.61 -20.79
N PHE A 26 -4.24 29.71 -20.49
CA PHE A 26 -4.92 30.98 -20.24
C PHE A 26 -4.91 31.39 -18.76
N ARG A 27 -4.07 30.75 -17.94
CA ARG A 27 -3.88 31.11 -16.52
C ARG A 27 -3.23 32.48 -16.32
N GLY A 28 -2.72 33.11 -17.39
CA GLY A 28 -2.24 34.49 -17.35
C GLY A 28 -3.35 35.53 -17.46
N LEU A 29 -4.59 35.13 -17.82
CA LEU A 29 -5.74 36.02 -17.87
C LEU A 29 -6.33 36.23 -16.46
N PRO A 30 -7.11 37.31 -16.23
CA PRO A 30 -7.83 37.51 -14.97
C PRO A 30 -8.66 36.27 -14.59
N ASP A 31 -8.76 35.98 -13.29
CA ASP A 31 -9.35 34.72 -12.83
C ASP A 31 -10.77 34.50 -13.34
N SER A 32 -11.63 35.52 -13.28
CA SER A 32 -13.03 35.48 -13.73
C SER A 32 -13.22 35.65 -15.23
N PHE A 33 -12.16 35.52 -16.03
CA PHE A 33 -12.22 35.76 -17.47
C PHE A 33 -12.96 34.65 -18.20
N ASN A 34 -14.08 34.97 -18.86
CA ASN A 34 -14.78 34.01 -19.72
C ASN A 34 -13.99 33.80 -21.01
N LEU A 35 -13.74 32.54 -21.36
CA LEU A 35 -12.90 32.17 -22.50
C LEU A 35 -13.73 31.38 -23.51
N SER A 36 -13.58 31.69 -24.79
CA SER A 36 -14.04 30.83 -25.89
C SER A 36 -12.87 30.58 -26.83
N PHE A 37 -12.46 29.33 -27.02
CA PHE A 37 -11.29 28.98 -27.82
C PHE A 37 -11.38 27.57 -28.42
N GLY A 38 -11.05 27.43 -29.71
CA GLY A 38 -11.05 26.16 -30.43
C GLY A 38 -9.70 25.81 -31.05
N LEU A 39 -9.13 24.65 -30.70
CA LEU A 39 -7.85 24.17 -31.23
C LEU A 39 -7.89 23.83 -32.72
N SER A 40 -9.09 23.68 -33.31
CA SER A 40 -9.28 23.47 -34.75
C SER A 40 -9.15 24.74 -35.59
N GLN A 41 -9.14 25.92 -34.96
CA GLN A 41 -9.01 27.19 -35.67
C GLN A 41 -7.57 27.71 -35.57
N GLU A 42 -6.96 27.97 -36.73
CA GLU A 42 -5.57 28.48 -36.80
C GLU A 42 -5.46 29.93 -36.33
N ASN A 43 -6.50 30.75 -36.48
CA ASN A 43 -6.51 32.14 -36.04
C ASN A 43 -7.80 32.47 -35.27
N GLN A 44 -7.66 33.05 -34.08
CA GLN A 44 -8.78 33.42 -33.21
C GLN A 44 -8.53 34.72 -32.47
N THR A 45 -9.58 35.53 -32.36
CA THR A 45 -9.58 36.75 -31.55
C THR A 45 -10.25 36.48 -30.21
N ILE A 46 -9.53 36.71 -29.12
CA ILE A 46 -10.08 36.72 -27.77
C ILE A 46 -10.49 38.15 -27.45
N ALA A 47 -11.73 38.30 -27.01
CA ALA A 47 -12.34 39.58 -26.69
C ALA A 47 -12.90 39.58 -25.27
N VAL A 48 -13.06 40.79 -24.71
CA VAL A 48 -13.68 41.03 -23.42
C VAL A 48 -15.01 41.73 -23.62
N ASP A 49 -16.03 41.33 -22.88
CA ASP A 49 -17.27 42.11 -22.84
C ASP A 49 -17.15 43.18 -21.76
N PHE A 50 -17.24 44.45 -22.16
CA PHE A 50 -17.20 45.60 -21.28
C PHE A 50 -18.35 46.55 -21.64
N ASP A 51 -19.24 46.84 -20.68
CA ASP A 51 -20.45 47.65 -20.88
C ASP A 51 -21.30 47.25 -22.11
N GLY A 52 -21.46 45.93 -22.33
CA GLY A 52 -22.22 45.39 -23.46
C GLY A 52 -21.54 45.55 -24.83
N LYS A 53 -20.27 45.94 -24.86
CA LYS A 53 -19.43 45.97 -26.07
C LYS A 53 -18.34 44.92 -25.99
N THR A 54 -18.23 44.11 -27.05
CA THR A 54 -17.15 43.14 -27.22
C THR A 54 -15.90 43.85 -27.74
N ILE A 55 -14.86 43.92 -26.92
CA ILE A 55 -13.59 44.58 -27.23
C ILE A 55 -12.53 43.52 -27.48
N PRO A 56 -11.93 43.43 -28.69
CA PRO A 56 -10.86 42.49 -28.97
C PRO A 56 -9.61 42.88 -28.17
N VAL A 57 -9.04 41.93 -27.44
CA VAL A 57 -7.84 42.16 -26.63
C VAL A 57 -6.65 41.35 -27.12
N MET A 58 -6.86 40.23 -27.79
CA MET A 58 -5.78 39.35 -28.20
C MET A 58 -6.11 38.63 -29.50
N GLU A 59 -5.13 38.51 -30.39
CA GLU A 59 -5.19 37.60 -31.54
C GLU A 59 -4.20 36.46 -31.32
N ILE A 60 -4.65 35.22 -31.51
CA ILE A 60 -3.81 34.03 -31.40
C ILE A 60 -3.84 33.30 -32.74
N TYR A 61 -2.65 33.16 -33.32
CA TYR A 61 -2.36 32.27 -34.42
C TYR A 61 -1.66 31.04 -33.84
N GLN A 62 -2.23 29.85 -34.02
CA GLN A 62 -1.71 28.61 -33.42
C GLN A 62 -1.70 27.45 -34.40
N ARG A 63 -0.64 26.65 -34.32
CA ARG A 63 -0.53 25.34 -34.95
C ARG A 63 0.14 24.35 -34.01
N GLY A 64 -0.36 23.11 -34.01
CA GLY A 64 0.22 22.01 -33.25
C GLY A 64 -0.02 22.03 -31.75
N ILE A 65 -0.93 22.89 -31.25
CA ILE A 65 -1.38 22.84 -29.85
C ILE A 65 -2.41 21.72 -29.69
N ASN A 66 -2.21 20.89 -28.68
CA ASN A 66 -3.10 19.77 -28.35
C ASN A 66 -3.50 19.75 -26.86
N THR A 67 -2.92 20.63 -26.04
CA THR A 67 -3.25 20.76 -24.63
C THR A 67 -3.66 22.20 -24.33
N ILE A 68 -4.80 22.37 -23.66
CA ILE A 68 -5.31 23.67 -23.29
C ILE A 68 -5.64 23.74 -21.80
N ILE A 69 -5.24 24.85 -21.18
CA ILE A 69 -5.59 25.19 -19.81
C ILE A 69 -6.47 26.43 -19.85
N GLY A 70 -7.73 26.29 -19.44
CA GLY A 70 -8.67 27.40 -19.39
C GLY A 70 -8.29 28.47 -18.34
N SER A 71 -9.07 29.54 -18.30
CA SER A 71 -8.99 30.52 -17.21
C SER A 71 -9.32 29.87 -15.86
N LEU A 72 -8.88 30.49 -14.75
CA LEU A 72 -8.97 29.87 -13.42
C LEU A 72 -10.42 29.73 -12.93
N ALA A 73 -11.25 30.77 -13.04
CA ALA A 73 -12.58 30.85 -12.42
C ALA A 73 -13.69 31.37 -13.36
N GLY A 74 -13.36 31.75 -14.60
CA GLY A 74 -14.37 32.13 -15.60
C GLY A 74 -15.02 30.94 -16.29
N PHE A 75 -16.09 31.22 -17.04
CA PHE A 75 -16.77 30.23 -17.86
C PHE A 75 -15.96 29.96 -19.14
N ASN A 76 -15.56 28.70 -19.36
CA ASN A 76 -14.69 28.33 -20.48
C ASN A 76 -15.44 27.51 -21.53
N VAL A 77 -15.50 27.96 -22.78
CA VAL A 77 -15.97 27.19 -23.94
C VAL A 77 -14.75 26.78 -24.77
N ILE A 78 -14.38 25.52 -24.68
CA ILE A 78 -13.14 25.00 -25.28
C ILE A 78 -13.46 23.91 -26.30
N LYS A 79 -12.85 23.96 -27.48
CA LYS A 79 -13.01 22.95 -28.53
C LYS A 79 -11.68 22.28 -28.89
N GLY A 80 -11.65 20.96 -28.96
CA GLY A 80 -10.51 20.17 -29.41
C GLY A 80 -10.30 20.23 -30.91
N ASN A 81 -9.19 19.66 -31.37
CA ASN A 81 -8.89 19.43 -32.78
C ASN A 81 -8.98 17.93 -33.12
N SER A 82 -8.54 17.53 -34.31
CA SER A 82 -8.58 16.13 -34.76
C SER A 82 -7.48 15.23 -34.19
N GLN A 83 -6.61 15.74 -33.32
CA GLN A 83 -5.55 14.98 -32.65
C GLN A 83 -5.98 14.57 -31.24
N ASN A 84 -5.08 13.93 -30.49
CA ASN A 84 -5.30 13.66 -29.07
C ASN A 84 -5.30 14.97 -28.27
N ASN A 85 -6.40 15.30 -27.59
CA ASN A 85 -6.49 16.55 -26.83
C ASN A 85 -6.39 16.33 -25.31
N THR A 86 -5.83 17.32 -24.61
CA THR A 86 -5.88 17.39 -23.14
C THR A 86 -6.44 18.73 -22.68
N PHE A 87 -7.48 18.68 -21.85
CA PHE A 87 -8.19 19.84 -21.32
C PHE A 87 -7.98 19.93 -19.82
N TYR A 88 -7.54 21.09 -19.33
CA TYR A 88 -7.56 21.42 -17.90
C TYR A 88 -8.69 22.41 -17.66
N ALA A 89 -9.76 21.95 -17.00
CA ALA A 89 -10.90 22.78 -16.66
C ALA A 89 -10.53 23.80 -15.55
N GLY A 90 -11.14 24.98 -15.60
CA GLY A 90 -11.14 25.93 -14.51
C GLY A 90 -12.19 25.59 -13.45
N TYR A 91 -12.12 26.24 -12.30
CA TYR A 91 -13.16 26.15 -11.28
C TYR A 91 -14.49 26.77 -11.76
N GLY A 92 -14.46 27.67 -12.75
CA GLY A 92 -15.65 28.32 -13.30
C GLY A 92 -16.51 27.46 -14.24
N GLY A 93 -16.20 26.17 -14.40
CA GLY A 93 -16.97 25.27 -15.28
C GLY A 93 -16.90 25.67 -16.76
N GLY A 94 -17.97 25.36 -17.50
CA GLY A 94 -18.06 25.71 -18.92
C GLY A 94 -18.54 24.59 -19.85
N GLU A 95 -18.04 24.61 -21.07
CA GLU A 95 -18.30 23.63 -22.11
C GLU A 95 -16.99 23.16 -22.74
N ILE A 96 -16.81 21.85 -22.87
CA ILE A 96 -15.68 21.26 -23.60
C ILE A 96 -16.22 20.39 -24.72
N TYR A 97 -15.76 20.65 -25.95
CA TYR A 97 -16.02 19.82 -27.12
C TYR A 97 -14.74 19.03 -27.41
N SER A 98 -14.83 17.71 -27.26
CA SER A 98 -13.69 16.77 -27.30
C SER A 98 -12.81 16.88 -28.56
N GLY A 99 -13.42 17.01 -29.75
CA GLY A 99 -12.70 16.86 -31.01
C GLY A 99 -12.47 15.39 -31.36
N GLY A 100 -11.47 15.11 -32.19
CA GLY A 100 -11.11 13.74 -32.59
C GLY A 100 -10.14 13.07 -31.61
N GLY A 101 -9.73 11.83 -31.93
CA GLY A 101 -8.66 11.13 -31.23
C GLY A 101 -8.97 10.78 -29.77
N SER A 102 -7.94 10.55 -28.97
CA SER A 102 -8.08 10.28 -27.53
C SER A 102 -8.04 11.57 -26.71
N ASN A 103 -9.03 11.76 -25.84
CA ASN A 103 -9.28 13.00 -25.12
C ASN A 103 -9.16 12.84 -23.61
N LYS A 104 -8.43 13.75 -22.96
CA LYS A 104 -8.23 13.78 -21.50
C LYS A 104 -8.79 15.06 -20.89
N TYR A 105 -9.59 14.93 -19.84
CA TYR A 105 -10.18 16.04 -19.10
C TYR A 105 -9.68 16.00 -17.66
N ILE A 106 -8.98 17.04 -17.22
CA ILE A 106 -8.50 17.18 -15.84
C ILE A 106 -9.36 18.24 -15.18
N ILE A 107 -10.18 17.81 -14.22
CA ILE A 107 -11.27 18.62 -13.67
C ILE A 107 -11.05 18.85 -12.17
N PRO A 108 -11.02 20.10 -11.67
CA PRO A 108 -10.86 20.38 -10.25
C PRO A 108 -12.10 19.97 -9.45
N GLY A 109 -11.95 19.68 -8.16
CA GLY A 109 -13.05 19.11 -7.36
C GLY A 109 -14.07 20.12 -6.84
N LYS A 110 -13.73 21.41 -6.84
CA LYS A 110 -14.54 22.51 -6.29
C LYS A 110 -15.04 23.46 -7.37
N MET A 111 -15.57 22.93 -8.47
CA MET A 111 -16.15 23.79 -9.50
C MET A 111 -17.31 24.62 -8.94
N THR A 112 -17.32 25.91 -9.26
CA THR A 112 -18.35 26.88 -8.86
C THR A 112 -19.47 27.01 -9.88
N SER A 113 -19.35 26.36 -11.04
CA SER A 113 -20.38 26.31 -12.07
C SER A 113 -20.32 24.98 -12.82
N PRO A 114 -21.45 24.50 -13.39
CA PRO A 114 -21.48 23.22 -14.10
C PRO A 114 -20.52 23.16 -15.29
N LEU A 115 -20.06 21.95 -15.59
CA LEU A 115 -19.26 21.65 -16.78
C LEU A 115 -20.03 20.71 -17.70
N THR A 116 -20.16 21.03 -18.98
CA THR A 116 -20.69 20.12 -19.99
C THR A 116 -19.57 19.63 -20.90
N ILE A 117 -19.44 18.32 -21.06
CA ILE A 117 -18.48 17.71 -21.99
C ILE A 117 -19.25 17.08 -23.14
N TYR A 118 -19.03 17.62 -24.33
CA TYR A 118 -19.54 17.12 -25.59
C TYR A 118 -18.50 16.16 -26.19
N LEU A 119 -18.86 14.88 -26.17
CA LEU A 119 -18.09 13.75 -26.69
C LEU A 119 -18.49 13.57 -28.15
N GLU A 120 -17.62 14.02 -29.04
CA GLU A 120 -17.82 14.08 -30.49
C GLU A 120 -17.73 12.69 -31.10
N GLU A 121 -18.34 12.51 -32.27
CA GLU A 121 -18.40 11.22 -32.97
C GLU A 121 -17.01 10.66 -33.29
N ASP A 122 -16.06 11.54 -33.60
CA ASP A 122 -14.68 11.19 -33.97
C ASP A 122 -13.76 10.96 -32.74
N SER A 123 -14.29 10.98 -31.52
CA SER A 123 -13.50 10.71 -30.31
C SER A 123 -13.33 9.20 -30.05
N ASP A 124 -12.08 8.75 -29.98
CA ASP A 124 -11.73 7.34 -29.79
C ASP A 124 -11.91 6.89 -28.33
N MET A 125 -11.31 7.61 -27.39
CA MET A 125 -11.28 7.28 -25.96
C MET A 125 -11.35 8.56 -25.13
N ASN A 126 -12.15 8.57 -24.07
CA ASN A 126 -12.34 9.73 -23.22
C ASN A 126 -11.95 9.42 -21.78
N GLU A 127 -10.99 10.16 -21.22
CA GLU A 127 -10.49 9.99 -19.86
C GLU A 127 -10.78 11.23 -19.02
N ILE A 128 -11.63 11.10 -18.01
CA ILE A 128 -11.81 12.14 -16.98
C ILE A 128 -10.89 11.82 -15.80
N ILE A 129 -10.09 12.78 -15.38
CA ILE A 129 -9.25 12.71 -14.18
C ILE A 129 -9.80 13.70 -13.17
N LEU A 130 -10.14 13.18 -11.99
CA LEU A 130 -10.60 13.92 -10.82
C LEU A 130 -9.51 13.93 -9.74
N PRO A 131 -8.47 14.77 -9.86
CA PRO A 131 -7.33 14.79 -8.94
C PRO A 131 -7.68 15.22 -7.51
N GLU A 132 -8.87 15.77 -7.28
CA GLU A 132 -9.29 16.30 -5.96
C GLU A 132 -10.53 15.57 -5.40
N ASN A 133 -11.03 14.52 -6.07
CA ASN A 133 -12.19 13.77 -5.62
C ASN A 133 -11.85 12.29 -5.48
N ASN A 134 -12.15 11.74 -4.30
CA ASN A 134 -12.11 10.31 -4.01
C ASN A 134 -13.41 9.64 -4.50
N LEU A 135 -13.41 8.31 -4.56
CA LEU A 135 -14.54 7.52 -5.03
C LEU A 135 -15.83 7.79 -4.22
N GLU A 136 -15.71 8.03 -2.91
CA GLU A 136 -16.85 8.32 -2.03
C GLU A 136 -17.53 9.67 -2.27
N GLN A 137 -16.86 10.57 -3.02
CA GLN A 137 -17.32 11.91 -3.31
C GLN A 137 -17.99 12.02 -4.67
N ILE A 138 -18.13 10.91 -5.40
CA ILE A 138 -18.70 10.89 -6.74
C ILE A 138 -19.90 9.98 -6.84
N ASN A 139 -20.87 10.36 -7.67
CA ASN A 139 -22.03 9.54 -8.01
C ASN A 139 -22.47 9.83 -9.45
N LEU A 140 -23.07 8.85 -10.14
CA LEU A 140 -23.61 9.03 -11.49
C LEU A 140 -25.13 8.88 -11.49
N THR A 141 -25.83 9.88 -12.04
CA THR A 141 -27.27 9.80 -12.34
C THR A 141 -27.50 10.08 -13.82
N GLY A 142 -27.79 9.04 -14.61
CA GLY A 142 -27.91 9.17 -16.07
C GLY A 142 -26.59 9.66 -16.67
N THR A 143 -26.60 10.85 -17.28
CA THR A 143 -25.40 11.48 -17.86
C THR A 143 -24.74 12.53 -16.97
N TYR A 144 -25.20 12.68 -15.72
CA TYR A 144 -24.65 13.63 -14.76
C TYR A 144 -23.74 12.93 -13.77
N LEU A 145 -22.46 13.31 -13.78
CA LEU A 145 -21.49 12.97 -12.75
C LEU A 145 -21.54 14.05 -11.66
N HIS A 146 -22.06 13.66 -10.51
CA HIS A 146 -22.18 14.49 -9.33
C HIS A 146 -20.88 14.47 -8.53
N LEU A 147 -20.42 15.64 -8.13
CA LEU A 147 -19.29 15.82 -7.24
C LEU A 147 -19.81 16.35 -5.90
N LYS A 148 -19.37 15.78 -4.78
CA LYS A 148 -19.87 16.17 -3.44
C LYS A 148 -19.54 17.63 -3.08
N ASP A 149 -18.36 18.10 -3.48
CA ASP A 149 -17.78 19.38 -3.04
C ASP A 149 -17.74 20.44 -4.16
N GLY A 150 -18.51 20.25 -5.24
CA GLY A 150 -18.55 21.14 -6.40
C GLY A 150 -19.75 20.89 -7.31
N GLU A 151 -19.83 21.66 -8.39
CA GLU A 151 -20.90 21.54 -9.39
C GLU A 151 -20.78 20.29 -10.27
N ASN A 152 -21.91 19.90 -10.88
CA ASN A 152 -22.03 18.66 -11.65
C ASN A 152 -21.32 18.74 -13.01
N ILE A 153 -20.86 17.58 -13.49
CA ILE A 153 -20.36 17.40 -14.86
C ILE A 153 -21.43 16.68 -15.69
N GLN A 154 -21.88 17.28 -16.78
CA GLN A 154 -22.80 16.66 -17.72
C GLN A 154 -22.03 16.08 -18.91
N LEU A 155 -22.28 14.82 -19.24
CA LEU A 155 -21.70 14.14 -20.39
C LEU A 155 -22.73 14.07 -21.53
N LYS A 156 -22.41 14.63 -22.69
CA LYS A 156 -23.28 14.56 -23.88
C LYS A 156 -22.52 13.92 -25.02
N ARG A 157 -23.04 12.81 -25.54
CA ARG A 157 -22.48 12.14 -26.71
C ARG A 157 -23.21 12.62 -27.97
N ASN A 158 -22.45 13.10 -28.95
CA ASN A 158 -22.94 13.44 -30.28
C ASN A 158 -22.71 12.22 -31.19
N VAL A 159 -23.57 11.19 -31.13
CA VAL A 159 -23.48 10.04 -32.05
C VAL A 159 -24.84 9.73 -32.65
N SER A 160 -24.87 9.61 -33.97
CA SER A 160 -25.99 9.07 -34.75
C SER A 160 -25.70 7.63 -35.18
N GLY A 161 -25.95 6.63 -34.32
CA GLY A 161 -25.82 5.21 -34.71
C GLY A 161 -25.73 4.18 -33.56
N GLU A 162 -26.08 2.92 -33.86
CA GLU A 162 -26.28 1.78 -32.93
C GLU A 162 -24.99 1.09 -32.42
N ASN A 163 -23.81 1.70 -32.44
CA ASN A 163 -22.61 1.10 -31.82
C ASN A 163 -22.55 1.38 -30.31
N VAL A 164 -23.42 0.67 -29.60
CA VAL A 164 -23.83 0.91 -28.22
C VAL A 164 -23.09 0.01 -27.18
N GLY A 165 -22.00 -0.65 -27.58
CA GLY A 165 -21.34 -1.67 -26.75
C GLY A 165 -19.91 -1.40 -26.26
N ALA A 166 -19.24 -0.32 -26.68
CA ALA A 166 -17.82 -0.09 -26.35
C ALA A 166 -17.64 0.83 -25.15
N GLU A 167 -16.61 0.56 -24.32
CA GLU A 167 -16.13 1.47 -23.27
C GLU A 167 -15.65 2.77 -23.91
N TRP A 168 -16.40 3.85 -23.72
CA TRP A 168 -16.16 5.14 -24.39
C TRP A 168 -15.71 6.23 -23.41
N ILE A 169 -15.83 5.97 -22.11
CA ILE A 169 -15.33 6.85 -21.06
C ILE A 169 -14.73 6.08 -19.88
N ARG A 170 -13.61 6.60 -19.40
CA ARG A 170 -12.93 6.19 -18.16
C ARG A 170 -12.84 7.36 -17.21
N ILE A 171 -13.14 7.13 -15.94
CA ILE A 171 -13.04 8.15 -14.89
C ILE A 171 -12.03 7.69 -13.85
N TYR A 172 -11.04 8.52 -13.56
CA TYR A 172 -9.98 8.26 -12.59
C TYR A 172 -10.16 9.17 -11.37
N THR A 173 -10.23 8.57 -10.19
CA THR A 173 -10.36 9.29 -8.91
C THR A 173 -8.99 9.50 -8.26
N ASN A 174 -8.93 10.44 -7.31
CA ASN A 174 -7.71 10.77 -6.57
C ASN A 174 -7.17 9.59 -5.75
N ASP A 175 -8.06 8.85 -5.10
CA ASP A 175 -7.76 7.64 -4.31
C ASP A 175 -7.40 6.41 -5.16
N GLY A 176 -7.36 6.55 -6.49
CA GLY A 176 -6.75 5.57 -7.39
C GLY A 176 -7.71 4.59 -8.03
N PHE A 177 -9.03 4.80 -7.92
CA PHE A 177 -10.00 3.99 -8.66
C PHE A 177 -10.14 4.46 -10.11
N MET A 178 -10.40 3.49 -10.99
CA MET A 178 -10.83 3.70 -12.36
C MET A 178 -12.23 3.14 -12.51
N LEU A 179 -13.13 3.98 -13.03
CA LEU A 179 -14.48 3.62 -13.39
C LEU A 179 -14.60 3.53 -14.90
N SER A 180 -15.29 2.51 -15.37
CA SER A 180 -15.60 2.29 -16.78
C SER A 180 -17.10 2.38 -17.00
N SER A 181 -17.51 2.87 -18.18
CA SER A 181 -18.91 2.89 -18.58
C SER A 181 -19.43 1.48 -18.89
N SER A 182 -20.60 1.15 -18.36
CA SER A 182 -21.35 -0.08 -18.67
C SER A 182 -22.79 0.26 -19.07
N GLY A 183 -23.26 -0.31 -20.17
CA GLY A 183 -24.60 -0.09 -20.74
C GLY A 183 -24.67 1.01 -21.82
N VAL A 184 -25.90 1.27 -22.29
CA VAL A 184 -26.24 2.29 -23.30
C VAL A 184 -26.36 3.68 -22.64
N GLN A 185 -26.16 4.78 -23.37
CA GLN A 185 -26.15 6.15 -22.81
C GLN A 185 -27.35 6.50 -21.91
N GLU A 186 -28.58 6.12 -22.28
CA GLU A 186 -29.79 6.39 -21.48
C GLU A 186 -29.90 5.53 -20.20
N GLN A 187 -29.14 4.42 -20.13
CA GLN A 187 -29.04 3.51 -18.99
C GLN A 187 -27.57 3.40 -18.51
N MET A 188 -26.77 4.44 -18.75
CA MET A 188 -25.34 4.41 -18.48
C MET A 188 -25.13 4.22 -16.97
N THR A 189 -24.29 3.25 -16.63
CA THR A 189 -23.82 3.06 -15.27
C THR A 189 -22.30 3.07 -15.25
N LEU A 190 -21.72 3.46 -14.12
CA LEU A 190 -20.31 3.31 -13.87
C LEU A 190 -20.08 2.05 -13.05
N VAL A 191 -19.07 1.29 -13.47
CA VAL A 191 -18.58 0.13 -12.72
C VAL A 191 -17.11 0.34 -12.41
N VAL A 192 -16.68 -0.09 -11.23
CA VAL A 192 -15.26 -0.09 -10.86
C VAL A 192 -14.56 -1.19 -11.66
N SER A 193 -13.56 -0.80 -12.46
CA SER A 193 -12.80 -1.71 -13.33
C SER A 193 -11.34 -1.83 -12.92
N SER A 194 -10.77 -0.84 -12.22
CA SER A 194 -9.46 -1.01 -11.60
C SER A 194 -9.20 -0.14 -10.38
N CYS A 195 -8.16 -0.48 -9.62
CA CYS A 195 -7.70 0.25 -8.44
C CYS A 195 -6.17 0.26 -8.38
N ASP A 196 -5.58 1.44 -8.26
CA ASP A 196 -4.19 1.66 -7.85
C ASP A 196 -4.13 1.62 -6.32
N THR A 197 -3.73 0.47 -5.78
CA THR A 197 -3.69 0.26 -4.32
C THR A 197 -2.63 1.12 -3.62
N ILE A 198 -1.61 1.61 -4.35
CA ILE A 198 -0.58 2.49 -3.79
C ILE A 198 -1.20 3.87 -3.53
N ARG A 199 -1.99 4.39 -4.46
CA ARG A 199 -2.74 5.65 -4.26
C ARG A 199 -3.80 5.51 -3.17
N LEU A 200 -4.51 4.39 -3.15
CA LEU A 200 -5.54 4.12 -2.15
C LEU A 200 -4.94 4.10 -0.73
N THR A 201 -3.81 3.42 -0.55
CA THR A 201 -3.09 3.35 0.73
C THR A 201 -2.57 4.72 1.18
N LYS A 202 -2.19 5.60 0.24
CA LYS A 202 -1.79 6.98 0.58
C LYS A 202 -2.96 7.83 1.08
N CYS A 203 -4.14 7.66 0.49
CA CYS A 203 -5.34 8.40 0.88
C CYS A 203 -5.94 7.87 2.19
N TYR A 204 -5.87 6.56 2.40
CA TYR A 204 -6.44 5.87 3.56
C TYR A 204 -5.39 4.96 4.21
N PRO A 205 -4.39 5.53 4.92
CA PRO A 205 -3.31 4.75 5.49
C PRO A 205 -3.81 3.76 6.54
N ASP A 206 -4.78 4.12 7.38
CA ASP A 206 -5.16 3.33 8.56
C ASP A 206 -5.86 1.98 8.24
N LYS A 207 -5.98 1.60 6.97
CA LYS A 207 -6.67 0.38 6.51
C LYS A 207 -5.72 -0.54 5.73
N SER A 208 -6.06 -1.82 5.71
CA SER A 208 -5.39 -2.83 4.89
C SER A 208 -6.08 -3.00 3.55
N TRP A 209 -5.34 -2.79 2.46
CA TRP A 209 -5.90 -2.80 1.10
C TRP A 209 -5.48 -4.03 0.29
N THR A 210 -5.85 -5.20 0.80
CA THR A 210 -5.80 -6.45 0.01
C THR A 210 -6.98 -6.48 -0.98
N PRO A 211 -6.87 -7.20 -2.13
CA PRO A 211 -7.94 -7.26 -3.12
C PRO A 211 -9.33 -7.57 -2.55
N ASP A 212 -9.42 -8.51 -1.61
CA ASP A 212 -10.64 -8.87 -0.90
C ASP A 212 -11.22 -7.74 -0.05
N ASN A 213 -10.37 -7.02 0.70
CA ASN A 213 -10.80 -5.88 1.51
C ASN A 213 -11.28 -4.73 0.64
N ILE A 214 -10.66 -4.52 -0.53
CA ILE A 214 -11.12 -3.51 -1.51
C ILE A 214 -12.49 -3.93 -2.06
N LEU A 215 -12.70 -5.19 -2.43
CA LEU A 215 -13.99 -5.68 -2.91
C LEU A 215 -15.09 -5.52 -1.84
N ASN A 216 -14.79 -5.83 -0.59
CA ASN A 216 -15.73 -5.63 0.53
C ASN A 216 -16.05 -4.14 0.72
N TYR A 217 -15.05 -3.27 0.70
CA TYR A 217 -15.22 -1.83 0.81
C TYR A 217 -16.11 -1.26 -0.31
N LEU A 218 -15.88 -1.69 -1.56
CA LEU A 218 -16.71 -1.30 -2.71
C LEU A 218 -18.17 -1.77 -2.54
N ASN A 219 -18.37 -2.99 -2.05
CA ASN A 219 -19.70 -3.54 -1.79
C ASN A 219 -20.42 -2.79 -0.66
N GLU A 220 -19.73 -2.45 0.43
CA GLU A 220 -20.27 -1.63 1.54
C GLU A 220 -20.71 -0.23 1.07
N MET A 221 -19.96 0.35 0.13
CA MET A 221 -20.31 1.63 -0.51
C MET A 221 -21.43 1.51 -1.56
N GLY A 222 -21.84 0.29 -1.91
CA GLY A 222 -22.85 0.05 -2.94
C GLY A 222 -22.36 0.22 -4.38
N TRP A 223 -21.03 0.22 -4.61
CA TRP A 223 -20.47 0.31 -5.94
C TRP A 223 -20.62 -1.00 -6.71
N LYS A 224 -21.06 -0.89 -7.97
CA LYS A 224 -21.00 -2.00 -8.91
C LYS A 224 -19.57 -2.16 -9.43
N ILE A 225 -19.19 -3.40 -9.69
CA ILE A 225 -17.88 -3.78 -10.21
C ILE A 225 -18.03 -4.38 -11.61
N ASP A 226 -16.98 -4.25 -12.42
CA ASP A 226 -16.94 -4.83 -13.75
C ASP A 226 -16.73 -6.36 -13.70
N LYS A 227 -16.88 -7.03 -14.85
CA LYS A 227 -16.66 -8.48 -15.00
C LYS A 227 -15.24 -8.89 -14.57
N GLU A 228 -14.29 -8.01 -14.82
CA GLU A 228 -12.91 -8.09 -14.37
C GLU A 228 -12.54 -6.80 -13.63
N VAL A 229 -11.99 -6.91 -12.43
CA VAL A 229 -11.43 -5.76 -11.69
C VAL A 229 -9.93 -5.95 -11.50
N VAL A 230 -9.13 -4.98 -11.93
CA VAL A 230 -7.67 -5.04 -11.83
C VAL A 230 -7.16 -4.23 -10.63
N PHE A 231 -6.50 -4.89 -9.69
CA PHE A 231 -5.78 -4.27 -8.59
C PHE A 231 -4.29 -4.18 -8.93
N ARG A 232 -3.77 -2.96 -9.03
CA ARG A 232 -2.34 -2.71 -9.23
C ARG A 232 -1.69 -2.51 -7.88
N MET A 233 -0.83 -3.45 -7.50
CA MET A 233 -0.13 -3.45 -6.23
C MET A 233 1.37 -3.28 -6.45
N LYS A 234 2.08 -2.94 -5.37
CA LYS A 234 3.53 -2.76 -5.43
C LYS A 234 4.25 -4.06 -5.84
N THR A 235 3.80 -5.19 -5.31
CA THR A 235 4.44 -6.50 -5.49
C THR A 235 3.84 -7.33 -6.62
N MET A 236 2.59 -7.07 -6.99
CA MET A 236 1.83 -7.90 -7.92
C MET A 236 0.74 -7.11 -8.65
N VAL A 237 0.19 -7.72 -9.70
CA VAL A 237 -1.12 -7.36 -10.25
C VAL A 237 -2.09 -8.46 -9.89
N ALA A 238 -3.24 -8.10 -9.31
CA ALA A 238 -4.33 -9.03 -9.02
C ALA A 238 -5.55 -8.71 -9.88
N ARG A 239 -6.21 -9.72 -10.43
CA ARG A 239 -7.41 -9.59 -11.27
C ARG A 239 -8.54 -10.38 -10.65
N TYR A 240 -9.60 -9.71 -10.26
CA TYR A 240 -10.81 -10.37 -9.78
C TYR A 240 -11.75 -10.66 -10.94
N MET A 241 -12.05 -11.95 -11.14
CA MET A 241 -13.01 -12.45 -12.12
C MET A 241 -14.35 -12.70 -11.44
N GLN A 242 -15.36 -11.89 -11.77
CA GLN A 242 -16.67 -11.90 -11.11
C GLN A 242 -17.41 -13.23 -11.31
N SER A 243 -17.36 -13.80 -12.53
CA SER A 243 -18.10 -15.01 -12.90
C SER A 243 -17.66 -16.26 -12.11
N SER A 244 -16.36 -16.36 -11.82
CA SER A 244 -15.77 -17.48 -11.09
C SER A 244 -15.46 -17.18 -9.62
N LYS A 245 -15.71 -15.94 -9.16
CA LYS A 245 -15.27 -15.44 -7.84
C LYS A 245 -13.81 -15.80 -7.54
N ASN A 246 -12.93 -15.53 -8.50
CA ASN A 246 -11.51 -15.90 -8.44
C ASN A 246 -10.64 -14.65 -8.50
N ILE A 247 -9.67 -14.54 -7.60
CA ILE A 247 -8.64 -13.50 -7.62
C ILE A 247 -7.38 -14.14 -8.19
N ILE A 248 -7.00 -13.73 -9.39
CA ILE A 248 -5.82 -14.20 -10.10
C ILE A 248 -4.67 -13.23 -9.82
N CYS A 249 -3.57 -13.72 -9.27
CA CYS A 249 -2.42 -12.91 -8.89
C CYS A 249 -1.19 -13.29 -9.70
N GLU A 250 -0.51 -12.27 -10.23
CA GLU A 250 0.74 -12.36 -10.98
C GLU A 250 1.76 -11.41 -10.37
N LEU A 251 2.95 -11.91 -10.04
CA LEU A 251 4.03 -11.07 -9.51
C LEU A 251 4.56 -10.12 -10.57
N ASN A 252 4.95 -8.91 -10.15
CA ASN A 252 5.69 -8.00 -11.01
C ASN A 252 7.08 -8.61 -11.33
N SER A 253 7.64 -8.32 -12.51
CA SER A 253 8.86 -8.96 -13.05
C SER A 253 10.06 -8.98 -12.09
N ASP A 254 10.18 -7.92 -11.27
CA ASP A 254 11.34 -7.68 -10.41
C ASP A 254 11.12 -8.20 -8.97
N VAL A 255 9.94 -8.77 -8.70
CA VAL A 255 9.52 -9.20 -7.37
C VAL A 255 9.62 -10.71 -7.28
N LYS A 256 10.42 -11.21 -6.34
CA LYS A 256 10.59 -12.66 -6.08
C LYS A 256 9.85 -13.16 -4.86
N GLU A 257 9.25 -12.29 -4.06
CA GLU A 257 8.52 -12.67 -2.85
C GLU A 257 7.28 -11.79 -2.69
N ALA A 258 6.12 -12.41 -2.42
CA ALA A 258 4.92 -11.68 -2.03
C ALA A 258 4.03 -12.50 -1.09
N THR A 259 3.16 -11.78 -0.37
CA THR A 259 2.16 -12.37 0.51
C THR A 259 0.79 -12.35 -0.16
N PHE A 260 0.11 -13.50 -0.13
CA PHE A 260 -1.20 -13.73 -0.72
C PHE A 260 -2.19 -14.02 0.40
N THR A 261 -3.25 -13.21 0.48
CA THR A 261 -4.28 -13.34 1.51
C THR A 261 -5.49 -14.07 0.95
N GLY A 262 -5.89 -15.15 1.59
CA GLY A 262 -7.07 -15.93 1.23
C GLY A 262 -8.29 -15.54 2.07
N GLN A 263 -9.46 -15.60 1.43
CA GLN A 263 -10.77 -15.45 2.06
C GLN A 263 -11.74 -16.51 1.52
N SER A 264 -12.60 -17.05 2.37
CA SER A 264 -13.69 -17.98 2.03
C SER A 264 -14.62 -17.52 0.90
N ALA A 265 -14.77 -16.22 0.70
CA ALA A 265 -15.62 -15.67 -0.37
C ALA A 265 -15.02 -15.84 -1.78
N TYR A 266 -13.70 -16.02 -1.88
CA TYR A 266 -12.96 -15.98 -3.12
C TYR A 266 -11.93 -17.11 -3.22
N ARG A 267 -11.83 -17.74 -4.39
CA ARG A 267 -10.64 -18.54 -4.70
C ARG A 267 -9.48 -17.60 -5.02
N THR A 268 -8.26 -17.91 -4.57
CA THR A 268 -7.06 -17.16 -4.95
C THR A 268 -6.18 -18.04 -5.83
N THR A 269 -5.90 -17.61 -7.06
CA THR A 269 -5.03 -18.31 -8.01
C THR A 269 -3.72 -17.54 -8.16
N ILE A 270 -2.59 -18.21 -8.00
CA ILE A 270 -1.25 -17.64 -8.05
C ILE A 270 -0.52 -18.23 -9.25
N TYR A 271 -0.07 -17.39 -10.17
CA TYR A 271 0.83 -17.80 -11.25
C TYR A 271 2.28 -17.59 -10.83
N GLY A 272 2.99 -18.71 -10.73
CA GLY A 272 4.35 -18.74 -10.26
C GLY A 272 5.36 -18.22 -11.27
N ILE A 273 6.48 -17.75 -10.76
CA ILE A 273 7.64 -17.30 -11.52
C ILE A 273 8.88 -18.07 -11.07
N GLU A 274 9.93 -18.04 -11.89
CA GLU A 274 11.22 -18.63 -11.55
C GLU A 274 11.75 -18.12 -10.20
N GLY A 275 12.08 -19.03 -9.28
CA GLY A 275 12.61 -18.71 -7.95
C GLY A 275 11.65 -17.92 -7.05
N GLY A 276 10.37 -17.86 -7.38
CA GLY A 276 9.36 -17.13 -6.63
C GLY A 276 9.06 -17.73 -5.25
N ARG A 277 8.73 -16.87 -4.29
CA ARG A 277 8.31 -17.24 -2.93
C ARG A 277 6.90 -16.71 -2.65
N TYR A 278 6.01 -17.64 -2.31
CA TYR A 278 4.59 -17.39 -2.10
C TYR A 278 4.25 -17.57 -0.62
N ASN A 279 4.14 -16.46 0.12
CA ASN A 279 3.75 -16.47 1.52
C ASN A 279 2.22 -16.49 1.60
N LEU A 280 1.63 -17.54 2.17
CA LEU A 280 0.18 -17.69 2.24
C LEU A 280 -0.34 -17.28 3.61
N ARG A 281 -1.33 -16.38 3.62
CA ARG A 281 -2.02 -15.90 4.81
C ARG A 281 -3.51 -16.11 4.65
N SER A 282 -4.23 -16.37 5.74
CA SER A 282 -5.69 -16.48 5.71
C SER A 282 -6.31 -15.60 6.77
N SER A 283 -7.25 -14.73 6.37
CA SER A 283 -8.03 -13.91 7.32
C SER A 283 -9.25 -14.67 7.87
N ASN A 284 -9.67 -15.73 7.19
CA ASN A 284 -10.77 -16.58 7.61
C ASN A 284 -10.48 -18.07 7.36
N GLY A 285 -11.33 -18.92 7.89
CA GLY A 285 -10.96 -20.32 8.08
C GLY A 285 -11.00 -21.24 6.88
N MET A 286 -11.65 -20.85 5.78
CA MET A 286 -12.03 -21.76 4.70
C MET A 286 -11.43 -21.34 3.35
N SER A 287 -10.28 -20.67 3.38
CA SER A 287 -9.63 -20.14 2.19
C SER A 287 -9.15 -21.24 1.24
N VAL A 288 -9.24 -20.96 -0.06
CA VAL A 288 -8.77 -21.85 -1.13
C VAL A 288 -7.74 -21.14 -1.99
N PHE A 289 -6.52 -21.68 -1.98
CA PHE A 289 -5.43 -21.26 -2.85
C PHE A 289 -5.23 -22.26 -3.99
N CYS A 290 -4.95 -21.75 -5.17
CA CYS A 290 -4.48 -22.51 -6.32
C CYS A 290 -3.13 -21.94 -6.75
N ILE A 291 -2.09 -22.75 -6.82
CA ILE A 291 -0.75 -22.31 -7.17
C ILE A 291 -0.30 -23.04 -8.43
N ASN A 292 -0.08 -22.28 -9.50
CA ASN A 292 0.47 -22.74 -10.76
C ASN A 292 1.99 -22.51 -10.74
N LEU A 293 2.76 -23.52 -10.36
CA LEU A 293 4.21 -23.40 -10.26
C LEU A 293 4.88 -23.28 -11.64
N TYR A 294 5.95 -22.49 -11.73
CA TYR A 294 6.79 -22.32 -12.92
C TYR A 294 7.64 -23.58 -13.20
N GLY A 295 8.21 -24.19 -12.16
CA GLY A 295 8.89 -25.48 -12.24
C GLY A 295 10.33 -25.47 -12.77
N ASN A 296 11.11 -24.40 -12.52
CA ASN A 296 12.55 -24.40 -12.82
C ASN A 296 13.35 -25.06 -11.68
N ALA A 297 13.98 -26.22 -11.95
CA ALA A 297 14.81 -26.93 -10.98
C ALA A 297 16.08 -26.16 -10.55
N ASN A 298 16.63 -25.29 -11.41
CA ASN A 298 17.83 -24.50 -11.09
C ASN A 298 17.53 -23.29 -10.19
N ALA A 299 16.28 -22.85 -10.18
CA ALA A 299 15.79 -21.75 -9.36
C ALA A 299 14.42 -22.16 -8.77
N PRO A 300 14.44 -23.11 -7.81
CA PRO A 300 13.21 -23.70 -7.28
C PRO A 300 12.38 -22.66 -6.52
N GLU A 301 11.07 -22.75 -6.69
CA GLU A 301 10.11 -21.91 -6.01
C GLU A 301 9.94 -22.31 -4.53
N ILE A 302 9.29 -21.44 -3.75
CA ILE A 302 9.00 -21.65 -2.33
C ILE A 302 7.53 -21.38 -2.07
N ILE A 303 6.81 -22.39 -1.56
CA ILE A 303 5.48 -22.23 -0.95
C ILE A 303 5.67 -22.12 0.56
N ASP A 304 5.24 -21.01 1.16
CA ASP A 304 5.47 -20.72 2.56
C ASP A 304 4.15 -20.65 3.34
N LEU A 305 3.93 -21.66 4.19
CA LEU A 305 2.69 -21.82 4.97
C LEU A 305 2.81 -21.26 6.38
N ARG A 306 3.97 -20.68 6.75
CA ARG A 306 4.24 -20.28 8.14
C ARG A 306 3.24 -19.23 8.63
N GLU A 307 2.83 -18.28 7.79
CA GLU A 307 1.84 -17.26 8.17
C GLU A 307 0.43 -17.83 8.42
N LEU A 308 0.18 -19.12 8.15
CA LEU A 308 -1.05 -19.81 8.52
C LEU A 308 -1.02 -20.39 9.94
N ILE A 309 0.16 -20.52 10.55
CA ILE A 309 0.38 -21.05 11.91
C ILE A 309 -0.38 -22.37 12.12
N SER A 310 -0.11 -23.30 11.21
CA SER A 310 -0.80 -24.59 11.13
C SER A 310 -0.62 -25.42 12.39
N ASP A 311 -1.67 -26.08 12.85
CA ASP A 311 -1.61 -27.16 13.84
C ASP A 311 -1.29 -28.51 13.18
N MET A 312 -1.74 -28.68 11.94
CA MET A 312 -1.52 -29.90 11.17
C MET A 312 -1.56 -29.60 9.68
N VAL A 313 -0.72 -30.28 8.91
CA VAL A 313 -0.78 -30.25 7.45
C VAL A 313 -0.93 -31.67 6.94
N LYS A 314 -1.97 -31.90 6.13
CA LYS A 314 -2.20 -33.15 5.42
C LYS A 314 -1.99 -32.97 3.93
N SER A 315 -1.50 -33.99 3.24
CA SER A 315 -1.47 -34.07 1.79
C SER A 315 -2.41 -35.12 1.25
N GLU A 316 -3.05 -34.79 0.14
CA GLU A 316 -3.86 -35.69 -0.68
C GLU A 316 -3.44 -35.50 -2.14
N ARG A 317 -3.32 -36.60 -2.89
CA ARG A 317 -2.97 -36.55 -4.31
C ARG A 317 -4.18 -36.96 -5.16
N HIS A 318 -4.50 -36.14 -6.15
CA HIS A 318 -5.53 -36.41 -7.13
C HIS A 318 -4.94 -36.20 -8.52
N ASP A 319 -4.70 -37.30 -9.25
CA ASP A 319 -4.09 -37.32 -10.57
C ASP A 319 -2.78 -36.50 -10.66
N ASN A 320 -2.81 -35.35 -11.34
CA ASN A 320 -1.68 -34.47 -11.59
C ASN A 320 -1.54 -33.33 -10.57
N HIS A 321 -2.41 -33.26 -9.57
CA HIS A 321 -2.42 -32.17 -8.59
C HIS A 321 -2.24 -32.68 -7.16
N LEU A 322 -1.46 -31.94 -6.39
CA LEU A 322 -1.27 -32.16 -4.97
C LEU A 322 -2.14 -31.17 -4.20
N ILE A 323 -2.90 -31.66 -3.22
CA ILE A 323 -3.70 -30.84 -2.32
C ILE A 323 -3.05 -30.87 -0.93
N LEU A 324 -2.74 -29.71 -0.39
CA LEU A 324 -2.38 -29.56 1.02
C LEU A 324 -3.58 -28.99 1.79
N LYS A 325 -4.02 -29.71 2.82
CA LYS A 325 -5.02 -29.25 3.79
C LYS A 325 -4.31 -28.80 5.05
N VAL A 326 -4.34 -27.51 5.31
CA VAL A 326 -3.69 -26.85 6.45
C VAL A 326 -4.75 -26.57 7.50
N TYR A 327 -4.62 -27.21 8.65
CA TYR A 327 -5.53 -27.06 9.78
C TYR A 327 -5.01 -25.98 10.72
N CYS A 328 -5.85 -24.99 11.03
CA CYS A 328 -5.54 -23.81 11.84
C CYS A 328 -6.64 -23.64 12.89
N GLY A 329 -6.56 -24.35 14.02
CA GLY A 329 -7.64 -24.49 14.98
C GLY A 329 -8.82 -25.26 14.37
N GLU A 330 -10.01 -24.66 14.39
CA GLU A 330 -11.22 -25.22 13.77
C GLU A 330 -11.27 -25.02 12.25
N ASN A 331 -10.32 -24.26 11.70
CA ASN A 331 -10.31 -23.82 10.31
C ASN A 331 -9.43 -24.71 9.42
N ILE A 332 -9.76 -24.79 8.14
CA ILE A 332 -9.03 -25.57 7.14
C ILE A 332 -8.78 -24.73 5.88
N VAL A 333 -7.51 -24.39 5.63
CA VAL A 333 -7.06 -23.76 4.39
C VAL A 333 -6.66 -24.85 3.40
N SER A 334 -7.23 -24.80 2.19
CA SER A 334 -6.94 -25.76 1.12
C SER A 334 -6.01 -25.13 0.09
N ILE A 335 -4.93 -25.83 -0.26
CA ILE A 335 -3.93 -25.36 -1.23
C ILE A 335 -3.80 -26.41 -2.32
N LEU A 336 -4.31 -26.08 -3.50
CA LEU A 336 -4.15 -26.87 -4.73
C LEU A 336 -2.85 -26.45 -5.42
N ILE A 337 -1.94 -27.41 -5.62
CA ILE A 337 -0.67 -27.19 -6.31
C ILE A 337 -0.75 -27.87 -7.67
N GLU A 338 -0.84 -27.04 -8.71
CA GLU A 338 -0.82 -27.48 -10.10
C GLU A 338 0.62 -27.61 -10.61
N ASN A 339 0.84 -28.47 -11.62
CA ASN A 339 2.17 -28.80 -12.16
C ASN A 339 3.17 -29.34 -11.11
N SER A 340 2.67 -29.98 -10.06
CA SER A 340 3.49 -30.44 -8.93
C SER A 340 4.64 -31.39 -9.33
N ASP A 341 4.44 -32.23 -10.35
CA ASP A 341 5.48 -33.15 -10.83
C ASP A 341 6.62 -32.45 -11.57
N ARG A 342 6.30 -31.39 -12.35
CA ARG A 342 7.30 -30.58 -13.07
C ARG A 342 8.10 -29.70 -12.11
N ALA A 343 7.46 -29.24 -11.04
CA ALA A 343 8.04 -28.39 -10.01
C ALA A 343 8.51 -29.17 -8.78
N SER A 344 8.98 -30.41 -8.96
CA SER A 344 9.30 -31.33 -7.85
C SER A 344 10.41 -30.83 -6.90
N GLU A 345 11.27 -29.91 -7.36
CA GLU A 345 12.33 -29.29 -6.55
C GLU A 345 11.86 -28.10 -5.69
N THR A 346 10.60 -27.67 -5.84
CA THR A 346 9.98 -26.60 -5.02
C THR A 346 10.00 -26.94 -3.54
N TRP A 347 10.32 -25.94 -2.71
CA TRP A 347 10.30 -26.06 -1.26
C TRP A 347 8.93 -25.69 -0.68
N VAL A 348 8.46 -26.48 0.28
CA VAL A 348 7.27 -26.19 1.08
C VAL A 348 7.68 -26.03 2.54
N TYR A 349 7.49 -24.83 3.09
CA TYR A 349 7.64 -24.59 4.53
C TYR A 349 6.33 -24.90 5.23
N LEU A 350 6.29 -26.01 5.97
CA LEU A 350 5.13 -26.44 6.75
C LEU A 350 5.08 -25.74 8.10
N SER A 351 6.25 -25.49 8.70
CA SER A 351 6.44 -24.72 9.93
C SER A 351 7.84 -24.11 9.96
N PRO A 352 8.18 -23.24 10.93
CA PRO A 352 9.52 -22.67 11.03
C PRO A 352 10.65 -23.70 11.08
N ASP A 353 10.40 -24.86 11.68
CA ASP A 353 11.39 -25.93 11.86
C ASP A 353 11.23 -27.07 10.83
N LYS A 354 10.15 -27.06 10.04
CA LYS A 354 9.84 -28.13 9.09
C LYS A 354 9.67 -27.59 7.67
N LYS A 355 10.62 -27.95 6.81
CA LYS A 355 10.53 -27.76 5.35
C LYS A 355 10.71 -29.08 4.62
N MET A 356 10.04 -29.23 3.48
CA MET A 356 10.11 -30.42 2.64
C MET A 356 10.15 -30.02 1.15
N LYS A 357 10.80 -30.83 0.32
CA LYS A 357 10.67 -30.69 -1.14
C LYS A 357 9.36 -31.29 -1.61
N LEU A 358 8.80 -30.72 -2.68
CA LEU A 358 7.56 -31.21 -3.28
C LEU A 358 7.68 -32.67 -3.72
N ARG A 359 8.81 -33.08 -4.30
CA ARG A 359 9.12 -34.49 -4.62
C ARG A 359 8.92 -35.42 -3.44
N ASN A 360 9.47 -35.07 -2.28
CA ASN A 360 9.36 -35.90 -1.08
C ASN A 360 7.91 -35.99 -0.57
N ILE A 361 7.12 -34.92 -0.74
CA ILE A 361 5.69 -34.94 -0.40
C ILE A 361 4.92 -35.84 -1.38
N ILE A 362 5.24 -35.75 -2.67
CA ILE A 362 4.65 -36.59 -3.71
C ILE A 362 4.96 -38.07 -3.44
N ASP A 363 6.21 -38.41 -3.16
CA ASP A 363 6.65 -39.80 -2.92
C ASP A 363 5.88 -40.46 -1.76
N VAL A 364 5.63 -39.73 -0.67
CA VAL A 364 4.87 -40.26 0.47
C VAL A 364 3.36 -40.27 0.25
N THR A 365 2.83 -39.43 -0.64
CA THR A 365 1.38 -39.32 -0.89
C THR A 365 0.89 -40.23 -2.01
N SER A 366 1.73 -40.57 -2.99
CA SER A 366 1.33 -41.31 -4.21
C SER A 366 0.97 -42.79 -3.96
N ASN A 367 1.32 -43.34 -2.79
CA ASN A 367 1.14 -44.76 -2.47
C ASN A 367 -0.03 -45.04 -1.52
N ILE A 368 -0.83 -44.02 -1.16
CA ILE A 368 -1.80 -44.11 -0.07
C ILE A 368 -3.14 -43.50 -0.51
N SER A 369 -4.22 -44.27 -0.42
CA SER A 369 -5.59 -43.81 -0.74
C SER A 369 -6.19 -42.86 0.31
N GLN A 370 -5.43 -42.58 1.37
CA GLN A 370 -5.82 -41.75 2.50
C GLN A 370 -4.89 -40.54 2.66
N PRO A 371 -5.38 -39.45 3.26
CA PRO A 371 -4.59 -38.24 3.49
C PRO A 371 -3.37 -38.52 4.39
N VAL A 372 -2.19 -38.08 3.97
CA VAL A 372 -0.93 -38.27 4.70
C VAL A 372 -0.64 -37.08 5.59
N ILE A 373 -0.32 -37.30 6.87
CA ILE A 373 0.07 -36.22 7.79
C ILE A 373 1.53 -35.85 7.54
N LEU A 374 1.79 -34.66 7.03
CA LEU A 374 3.14 -34.13 6.77
C LEU A 374 3.72 -33.38 7.98
N TYR A 375 2.83 -32.73 8.72
CA TYR A 375 3.15 -31.94 9.90
C TYR A 375 2.00 -32.03 10.89
N LYS A 376 2.34 -32.11 12.17
CA LYS A 376 1.39 -32.01 13.28
C LYS A 376 2.13 -31.45 14.49
N GLU A 377 1.57 -30.42 15.11
CA GLU A 377 2.01 -29.96 16.42
C GLU A 377 1.84 -31.08 17.46
N PRO A 378 2.70 -31.17 18.50
CA PRO A 378 2.55 -32.16 19.56
C PRO A 378 1.16 -32.09 20.18
N ASP A 379 0.60 -33.24 20.54
CA ASP A 379 -0.80 -33.36 21.00
C ASP A 379 -1.10 -32.47 22.22
N VAL A 380 -1.67 -31.29 21.96
CA VAL A 380 -2.33 -30.46 22.96
C VAL A 380 -3.80 -30.84 22.94
N VAL A 381 -4.22 -31.60 23.95
CA VAL A 381 -5.55 -32.24 24.03
C VAL A 381 -6.69 -31.22 23.93
N SER A 382 -6.53 -30.06 24.55
CA SER A 382 -7.47 -28.94 24.45
C SER A 382 -6.80 -27.64 24.90
N VAL A 383 -7.15 -26.54 24.23
CA VAL A 383 -6.74 -25.18 24.58
C VAL A 383 -7.94 -24.46 25.17
N ASN A 384 -7.83 -23.96 26.39
CA ASN A 384 -8.90 -23.20 27.04
C ASN A 384 -8.98 -21.76 26.52
N LYS A 385 -7.83 -21.16 26.19
CA LYS A 385 -7.77 -19.80 25.64
C LYS A 385 -6.55 -19.64 24.74
N THR A 386 -6.76 -19.05 23.56
CA THR A 386 -5.68 -18.62 22.65
C THR A 386 -5.55 -17.10 22.70
N LEU A 387 -4.32 -16.61 22.78
CA LEU A 387 -3.97 -15.20 22.87
C LEU A 387 -2.98 -14.88 21.75
N SER A 388 -3.37 -14.04 20.79
CA SER A 388 -2.43 -13.49 19.82
C SER A 388 -1.54 -12.45 20.50
N VAL A 389 -0.23 -12.55 20.31
CA VAL A 389 0.77 -11.60 20.82
C VAL A 389 1.21 -10.58 19.77
N ASP A 390 0.44 -10.43 18.70
CA ASP A 390 0.73 -9.49 17.61
C ASP A 390 0.10 -8.14 17.85
N ASP A 391 0.86 -7.06 17.65
CA ASP A 391 0.44 -5.67 17.87
C ASP A 391 -0.18 -5.37 19.27
N VAL A 392 0.00 -6.23 20.25
CA VAL A 392 -0.46 -6.03 21.64
C VAL A 392 0.75 -5.72 22.53
N ARG A 393 0.62 -4.76 23.45
CA ARG A 393 1.62 -4.45 24.49
C ARG A 393 1.30 -5.04 25.86
N GLU A 394 0.01 -5.16 26.18
CA GLU A 394 -0.46 -5.68 27.45
C GLU A 394 -1.55 -6.74 27.24
N ILE A 395 -1.48 -7.82 28.00
CA ILE A 395 -2.41 -8.93 27.95
C ILE A 395 -3.07 -9.06 29.31
N LEU A 396 -4.40 -8.99 29.34
CA LEU A 396 -5.18 -9.33 30.52
C LEU A 396 -5.93 -10.64 30.26
N THR A 397 -5.73 -11.63 31.13
CA THR A 397 -6.40 -12.92 30.98
C THR A 397 -6.95 -13.45 32.27
N HIS A 398 -8.19 -13.95 32.19
CA HIS A 398 -8.87 -14.73 33.19
C HIS A 398 -9.44 -15.99 32.52
N VAL A 399 -9.21 -17.15 33.13
CA VAL A 399 -9.81 -18.43 32.76
C VAL A 399 -10.33 -19.09 34.04
N PRO A 400 -11.64 -19.33 34.15
CA PRO A 400 -12.21 -19.93 35.36
C PRO A 400 -11.83 -21.40 35.48
N SER A 401 -11.68 -21.90 36.71
CA SER A 401 -11.58 -23.33 36.99
C SER A 401 -12.87 -24.02 36.61
N SER A 402 -12.79 -25.09 35.82
CA SER A 402 -13.89 -26.05 35.71
C SER A 402 -13.59 -27.24 36.61
N SER A 403 -14.59 -27.70 37.37
CA SER A 403 -14.47 -28.89 38.24
C SER A 403 -14.14 -30.18 37.48
N THR A 404 -14.23 -30.16 36.15
CA THR A 404 -14.03 -31.29 35.24
C THR A 404 -12.64 -31.33 34.59
N LEU A 405 -11.86 -30.25 34.60
CA LEU A 405 -10.56 -30.19 33.93
C LEU A 405 -9.41 -30.27 34.95
N GLU A 406 -8.52 -31.24 34.78
CA GLU A 406 -7.32 -31.35 35.63
C GLU A 406 -6.26 -30.28 35.30
N THR A 407 -6.35 -29.66 34.12
CA THR A 407 -5.36 -28.71 33.60
C THR A 407 -6.05 -27.62 32.79
N ILE A 408 -5.65 -26.37 33.00
CA ILE A 408 -6.02 -25.23 32.16
C ILE A 408 -4.86 -24.95 31.20
N THR A 409 -5.13 -24.97 29.90
CA THR A 409 -4.13 -24.72 28.85
C THR A 409 -4.36 -23.36 28.22
N ILE A 410 -3.33 -22.51 28.24
CA ILE A 410 -3.33 -21.20 27.58
C ILE A 410 -2.29 -21.23 26.46
N CYS A 411 -2.72 -20.88 25.25
CA CYS A 411 -1.89 -20.81 24.05
C CYS A 411 -1.58 -19.36 23.74
N PHE A 412 -0.30 -19.02 23.59
CA PHE A 412 0.14 -17.78 22.97
C PHE A 412 0.53 -18.04 21.52
N GLU A 413 0.01 -17.24 20.61
CA GLU A 413 0.24 -17.37 19.18
C GLU A 413 0.95 -16.13 18.66
N ASN A 414 2.06 -16.34 17.94
CA ASN A 414 2.82 -15.26 17.33
C ASN A 414 2.72 -15.33 15.80
N PRO A 415 1.80 -14.58 15.17
CA PRO A 415 1.68 -14.48 13.72
C PRO A 415 2.71 -13.55 13.07
N SER A 416 3.68 -13.02 13.81
CA SER A 416 4.64 -12.04 13.28
C SER A 416 5.97 -12.68 12.85
N TRP A 417 6.74 -11.94 12.04
CA TRP A 417 8.11 -12.31 11.61
C TRP A 417 9.19 -12.11 12.70
N THR A 418 8.80 -11.67 13.91
CA THR A 418 9.70 -11.44 15.04
C THR A 418 9.40 -12.33 16.22
N GLU A 419 10.44 -12.75 16.94
CA GLU A 419 10.24 -13.32 18.26
C GLU A 419 9.56 -12.29 19.16
N LYS A 420 8.58 -12.69 19.96
CA LYS A 420 7.98 -11.87 21.00
C LYS A 420 8.45 -12.36 22.36
N LYS A 421 8.72 -11.44 23.27
CA LYS A 421 8.94 -11.74 24.68
C LYS A 421 7.69 -11.36 25.47
N VAL A 422 7.15 -12.31 26.22
CA VAL A 422 6.00 -12.12 27.12
C VAL A 422 6.45 -12.28 28.57
N SER A 423 6.20 -11.26 29.38
CA SER A 423 6.45 -11.25 30.82
C SER A 423 5.10 -11.33 31.53
N ILE A 424 4.83 -12.42 32.24
CA ILE A 424 3.56 -12.69 32.91
C ILE A 424 3.69 -12.46 34.42
N HIS A 425 2.83 -11.59 34.95
CA HIS A 425 2.57 -11.42 36.36
C HIS A 425 1.29 -12.18 36.75
N LEU A 426 1.47 -13.35 37.38
CA LEU A 426 0.38 -14.23 37.77
C LEU A 426 -0.33 -13.69 39.03
N LEU A 427 -1.62 -13.43 38.92
CA LEU A 427 -2.48 -12.96 40.03
C LEU A 427 -3.15 -14.13 40.75
N SER A 428 -3.48 -15.22 40.03
CA SER A 428 -4.08 -16.44 40.55
C SER A 428 -3.82 -17.60 39.58
N GLY A 429 -3.69 -18.83 40.10
CA GLY A 429 -3.34 -20.02 39.32
C GLY A 429 -1.95 -20.55 39.66
N GLN A 430 -1.71 -21.83 39.36
CA GLN A 430 -0.41 -22.47 39.55
C GLN A 430 0.09 -23.08 38.24
N LEU A 431 1.24 -22.62 37.74
CA LEU A 431 1.88 -23.18 36.55
C LEU A 431 2.36 -24.61 36.84
N LYS A 432 1.92 -25.56 36.02
CA LYS A 432 2.32 -26.98 36.10
C LYS A 432 3.51 -27.28 35.19
N LYS A 433 3.47 -26.79 33.94
CA LYS A 433 4.54 -26.98 32.94
C LYS A 433 4.40 -25.96 31.81
N SER A 434 5.49 -25.78 31.06
CA SER A 434 5.51 -25.09 29.76
C SER A 434 6.08 -26.02 28.69
N LYS A 435 5.71 -25.82 27.42
CA LYS A 435 6.21 -26.63 26.30
C LYS A 435 7.74 -26.55 26.15
N ASN A 436 8.32 -25.36 26.30
CA ASN A 436 9.76 -25.11 26.15
C ASN A 436 10.58 -25.23 27.45
N LYS A 437 10.05 -25.86 28.51
CA LYS A 437 10.72 -26.13 29.80
C LYS A 437 11.16 -24.91 30.63
N THR A 438 11.04 -23.68 30.13
CA THR A 438 11.22 -22.48 30.96
C THR A 438 10.03 -22.30 31.89
N MET A 439 10.28 -22.42 33.21
CA MET A 439 9.29 -22.11 34.26
C MET A 439 9.28 -20.61 34.62
N ASP A 440 10.20 -19.82 34.07
CA ASP A 440 10.25 -18.38 34.29
C ASP A 440 9.18 -17.68 33.46
N LEU A 441 8.13 -17.23 34.15
CA LEU A 441 7.03 -16.48 33.55
C LEU A 441 7.46 -15.07 33.11
N SER A 442 8.64 -14.58 33.48
CA SER A 442 9.15 -13.25 33.11
C SER A 442 9.96 -13.20 31.80
N ASP A 443 10.23 -14.35 31.16
CA ASP A 443 10.99 -14.43 29.90
C ASP A 443 10.45 -15.49 28.94
N ILE A 444 9.13 -15.45 28.67
CA ILE A 444 8.52 -16.37 27.69
C ILE A 444 8.81 -15.86 26.29
N ARG A 445 9.62 -16.59 25.52
CA ARG A 445 9.95 -16.28 24.14
C ARG A 445 9.09 -17.08 23.17
N ILE A 446 8.38 -16.39 22.29
CA ILE A 446 7.50 -16.98 21.29
C ILE A 446 8.10 -16.69 19.92
N ARG A 447 8.59 -17.72 19.24
CA ARG A 447 9.26 -17.57 17.93
C ARG A 447 8.27 -17.12 16.84
N PRO A 448 8.75 -16.51 15.75
CA PRO A 448 7.92 -16.18 14.59
C PRO A 448 7.09 -17.36 14.10
N PHE A 449 5.80 -17.16 13.85
CA PHE A 449 4.88 -18.17 13.31
C PHE A 449 4.81 -19.46 14.13
N THR A 450 4.86 -19.33 15.45
CA THR A 450 4.74 -20.48 16.37
C THR A 450 3.71 -20.24 17.45
N LYS A 451 3.36 -21.33 18.13
CA LYS A 451 2.50 -21.35 19.31
C LYS A 451 3.29 -21.81 20.53
N GLU A 452 3.13 -21.10 21.64
CA GLU A 452 3.66 -21.47 22.94
C GLU A 452 2.53 -21.79 23.91
N TYR A 453 2.71 -22.86 24.69
CA TYR A 453 1.65 -23.38 25.56
C TYR A 453 2.10 -23.36 27.02
N LEU A 454 1.26 -22.75 27.85
CA LEU A 454 1.36 -22.79 29.30
C LEU A 454 0.25 -23.67 29.85
N PHE A 455 0.62 -24.56 30.77
CA PHE A 455 -0.30 -25.49 31.41
C PHE A 455 -0.36 -25.17 32.89
N PHE A 456 -1.54 -24.81 33.38
CA PHE A 456 -1.84 -24.50 34.77
C PHE A 456 -2.64 -25.61 35.42
N THR A 457 -2.62 -25.69 36.74
CA THR A 457 -3.53 -26.56 37.49
C THR A 457 -4.97 -26.13 37.26
N GLY A 458 -5.89 -27.09 37.06
CA GLY A 458 -7.32 -26.78 36.90
C GLY A 458 -8.09 -26.60 38.21
N LYS A 459 -7.41 -26.66 39.35
CA LYS A 459 -8.03 -26.60 40.69
C LYS A 459 -8.51 -25.21 41.09
N GLU A 460 -7.98 -24.17 40.45
CA GLU A 460 -8.23 -22.77 40.74
C GLU A 460 -8.28 -21.97 39.43
N ASN A 461 -8.83 -20.76 39.51
CA ASN A 461 -8.87 -19.85 38.37
C ASN A 461 -7.45 -19.45 37.97
N VAL A 462 -7.23 -19.23 36.66
CA VAL A 462 -5.97 -18.66 36.17
C VAL A 462 -6.24 -17.21 35.80
N THR A 463 -5.57 -16.28 36.48
CA THR A 463 -5.65 -14.85 36.20
C THR A 463 -4.25 -14.24 36.15
N PHE A 464 -3.93 -13.49 35.10
CA PHE A 464 -2.65 -12.81 35.00
C PHE A 464 -2.71 -11.53 34.16
N ASN A 465 -1.71 -10.68 34.39
CA ASN A 465 -1.35 -9.56 33.53
C ASN A 465 -0.05 -9.92 32.80
N GLY A 466 0.04 -9.61 31.51
CA GLY A 466 1.21 -9.87 30.69
C GLY A 466 1.68 -8.61 29.98
N GLU A 467 2.99 -8.41 29.90
CA GLU A 467 3.62 -7.39 29.06
C GLU A 467 4.27 -8.08 27.86
N VAL A 468 3.98 -7.59 26.66
CA VAL A 468 4.54 -8.10 25.41
C VAL A 468 5.56 -7.09 24.90
N SER A 469 6.78 -7.55 24.66
CA SER A 469 7.88 -6.76 24.13
C SER A 469 8.44 -7.38 22.86
N ILE A 470 8.90 -6.51 21.96
CA ILE A 470 9.54 -6.89 20.70
C ILE A 470 11.05 -6.64 20.85
N PRO A 471 11.90 -7.67 20.81
CA PRO A 471 13.34 -7.48 20.90
C PRO A 471 13.84 -6.70 19.67
N PRO A 472 14.85 -5.82 19.85
CA PRO A 472 15.40 -5.06 18.74
C PRO A 472 16.16 -5.97 17.76
N LEU A 473 16.14 -5.60 16.48
CA LEU A 473 17.05 -6.20 15.50
C LEU A 473 18.45 -5.64 15.71
N VAL A 474 19.35 -6.44 16.28
CA VAL A 474 20.74 -6.04 16.51
C VAL A 474 21.62 -6.41 15.32
N ILE A 475 22.30 -5.42 14.75
CA ILE A 475 23.24 -5.57 13.63
C ILE A 475 24.64 -5.35 14.15
N THR A 476 25.46 -6.41 14.14
CA THR A 476 26.87 -6.38 14.59
C THR A 476 27.87 -6.55 13.45
N SER A 477 27.40 -6.95 12.27
CA SER A 477 28.21 -7.19 11.08
C SER A 477 28.76 -5.89 10.46
N SER A 478 29.89 -6.02 9.76
CA SER A 478 30.44 -4.98 8.88
C SER A 478 30.05 -5.25 7.41
N GLY A 479 30.19 -4.24 6.53
CA GLY A 479 29.88 -4.36 5.10
C GLY A 479 28.46 -3.90 4.77
N THR A 480 27.84 -4.46 3.73
CA THR A 480 26.45 -4.17 3.37
C THR A 480 25.50 -5.17 4.03
N VAL A 481 24.44 -4.66 4.64
CA VAL A 481 23.41 -5.46 5.31
C VAL A 481 22.07 -5.13 4.66
N ASP A 482 21.64 -6.01 3.76
CA ASP A 482 20.33 -5.93 3.12
C ASP A 482 19.27 -6.57 4.02
N ILE A 483 18.37 -5.76 4.55
CA ILE A 483 17.30 -6.19 5.44
C ILE A 483 16.01 -6.24 4.62
N PRO A 484 15.45 -7.45 4.39
CA PRO A 484 14.24 -7.57 3.61
C PRO A 484 13.05 -6.95 4.35
N ARG A 485 12.05 -6.52 3.58
CA ARG A 485 10.87 -5.78 4.07
C ARG A 485 10.18 -6.43 5.27
N TYR A 486 9.85 -7.71 5.14
CA TYR A 486 9.18 -8.47 6.20
C TYR A 486 9.96 -8.48 7.52
N ARG A 487 11.30 -8.35 7.46
CA ARG A 487 12.17 -8.44 8.64
C ARG A 487 12.30 -7.12 9.37
N TRP A 488 12.46 -5.99 8.66
CA TRP A 488 12.50 -4.70 9.34
C TRP A 488 11.11 -4.21 9.74
N GLN A 489 10.04 -4.59 9.02
CA GLN A 489 8.67 -4.21 9.39
C GLN A 489 8.13 -4.95 10.63
N SER A 490 8.78 -6.03 11.05
CA SER A 490 8.35 -6.80 12.22
C SER A 490 8.97 -6.32 13.53
N VAL A 491 9.98 -5.46 13.49
CA VAL A 491 10.61 -4.84 14.68
C VAL A 491 10.21 -3.37 14.83
N GLU A 492 10.11 -2.91 16.07
CA GLU A 492 9.97 -1.48 16.36
C GLU A 492 11.34 -0.77 16.41
N HIS A 493 12.42 -1.53 16.59
CA HIS A 493 13.75 -0.98 16.88
C HIS A 493 14.86 -1.77 16.19
N ILE A 494 15.76 -1.08 15.50
CA ILE A 494 17.00 -1.61 14.95
C ILE A 494 18.17 -0.97 15.71
N ILE A 495 19.09 -1.80 16.22
CA ILE A 495 20.29 -1.34 16.91
C ILE A 495 21.50 -1.70 16.06
N VAL A 496 22.26 -0.68 15.65
CA VAL A 496 23.51 -0.83 14.91
C VAL A 496 24.65 -0.74 15.90
N LEU A 497 25.31 -1.88 16.15
CA LEU A 497 26.43 -2.00 17.06
C LEU A 497 27.68 -2.38 16.26
N PRO A 498 28.42 -1.40 15.71
CA PRO A 498 29.57 -1.68 14.86
C PRO A 498 30.69 -2.31 15.69
N SER A 499 31.24 -3.43 15.20
CA SER A 499 32.41 -4.07 15.81
C SER A 499 33.70 -3.28 15.55
N ASN A 500 33.87 -2.77 14.31
CA ASN A 500 35.01 -1.94 13.89
C ASN A 500 34.55 -0.81 12.94
N ASP A 501 33.81 -1.16 11.89
CA ASP A 501 33.30 -0.24 10.89
C ASP A 501 31.77 -0.39 10.79
N ALA A 502 31.04 0.71 10.62
CA ALA A 502 29.58 0.62 10.57
C ALA A 502 29.11 0.05 9.23
N PRO A 503 28.06 -0.79 9.25
CA PRO A 503 27.52 -1.35 8.04
C PRO A 503 26.78 -0.29 7.23
N VAL A 504 26.76 -0.49 5.91
CA VAL A 504 25.76 0.12 5.03
C VAL A 504 24.48 -0.68 5.18
N ILE A 505 23.43 -0.06 5.71
CA ILE A 505 22.16 -0.75 5.96
C ILE A 505 21.21 -0.41 4.83
N LYS A 506 20.60 -1.42 4.22
CA LYS A 506 19.54 -1.24 3.23
C LYS A 506 18.23 -1.82 3.77
N LEU A 507 17.26 -0.95 4.00
CA LEU A 507 15.88 -1.35 4.30
C LEU A 507 15.16 -1.52 2.96
N ASN A 508 15.07 -2.76 2.49
CA ASN A 508 14.45 -3.05 1.20
C ASN A 508 12.99 -2.61 1.20
N ASP A 509 12.54 -2.02 0.10
CA ASP A 509 11.15 -1.59 -0.11
C ASP A 509 10.58 -0.59 0.90
N PHE A 510 11.44 0.12 1.62
CA PHE A 510 11.02 1.17 2.55
C PHE A 510 10.23 2.27 1.83
N SER A 511 8.94 2.34 2.12
CA SER A 511 8.04 3.37 1.62
C SER A 511 7.95 4.49 2.65
N ARG A 512 8.83 5.49 2.52
CA ARG A 512 8.87 6.61 3.45
C ARG A 512 7.54 7.37 3.41
N TYR A 513 6.95 7.59 4.58
CA TYR A 513 5.82 8.50 4.70
C TYR A 513 6.36 9.92 4.89
N GLU A 514 6.26 10.75 3.86
CA GLU A 514 6.57 12.17 3.94
C GLU A 514 5.30 12.96 4.20
N ILE A 515 5.28 13.70 5.30
CA ILE A 515 4.13 14.48 5.72
C ILE A 515 4.03 15.71 4.82
N SER A 516 3.00 15.78 3.97
CA SER A 516 2.69 16.99 3.21
C SER A 516 2.08 18.03 4.15
N PHE A 517 2.85 19.05 4.50
CA PHE A 517 2.43 20.12 5.41
C PHE A 517 1.46 21.13 4.79
N ASN A 518 0.68 20.75 3.79
CA ASN A 518 -0.39 21.56 3.22
C ASN A 518 -1.64 21.44 4.11
N GLY A 519 -1.88 22.45 4.94
CA GLY A 519 -3.19 23.00 5.35
C GLY A 519 -4.34 22.14 5.89
N ASP A 520 -4.47 20.85 5.57
CA ASP A 520 -5.67 20.08 5.87
C ASP A 520 -5.66 19.57 7.30
N LYS A 521 -6.64 20.08 8.05
CA LYS A 521 -6.83 19.89 9.49
C LYS A 521 -7.32 18.48 9.89
N ASN A 522 -7.35 17.51 8.98
CA ASN A 522 -8.06 16.25 9.18
C ASN A 522 -7.18 15.01 9.38
N SER A 523 -5.85 15.12 9.41
CA SER A 523 -5.02 13.97 9.84
C SER A 523 -5.07 13.84 11.37
N SER A 524 -5.80 12.86 11.89
CA SER A 524 -5.83 12.43 13.29
C SER A 524 -4.50 11.87 13.81
N PHE A 525 -3.43 11.93 13.01
CA PHE A 525 -2.13 11.39 13.35
C PHE A 525 -1.38 12.31 14.33
N LEU A 526 -1.30 11.88 15.59
CA LEU A 526 -0.45 12.49 16.61
C LEU A 526 1.03 12.21 16.29
N TYR A 527 1.80 13.27 16.08
CA TYR A 527 3.24 13.21 15.79
C TYR A 527 4.01 12.50 16.93
N PRO A 528 5.04 11.69 16.62
CA PRO A 528 5.98 11.26 17.65
C PRO A 528 6.66 12.51 18.26
N PRO A 529 6.66 12.68 19.58
CA PRO A 529 7.18 13.89 20.22
C PRO A 529 8.70 14.11 19.98
N GLU A 530 9.45 13.06 19.66
CA GLU A 530 10.90 13.10 19.45
C GLU A 530 11.32 12.20 18.27
N LEU A 531 11.71 12.81 17.14
CA LEU A 531 12.17 12.10 15.92
C LEU A 531 13.67 11.75 15.97
N ILE A 532 14.45 12.51 16.74
CA ILE A 532 15.87 12.25 16.98
C ILE A 532 16.10 12.35 18.48
N LYS A 533 16.78 11.36 19.04
CA LYS A 533 17.14 11.31 20.46
C LYS A 533 18.63 11.00 20.59
N VAL A 534 19.30 11.70 21.50
CA VAL A 534 20.69 11.43 21.86
C VAL A 534 20.73 10.91 23.29
N SER A 535 21.38 9.77 23.48
CA SER A 535 21.56 9.17 24.81
C SER A 535 23.02 8.78 24.98
N ASP A 536 23.74 9.55 25.79
CA ASP A 536 25.17 9.38 26.04
C ASP A 536 26.03 9.53 24.77
N ARG A 537 26.43 8.42 24.13
CA ARG A 537 27.17 8.38 22.85
C ARG A 537 26.32 7.89 21.69
N ASP A 538 25.07 7.53 21.93
CA ASP A 538 24.19 6.90 20.96
C ASP A 538 23.28 7.92 20.28
N LEU A 539 23.02 7.70 18.99
CA LEU A 539 22.06 8.47 18.22
C LEU A 539 20.87 7.58 17.82
N SER A 540 19.68 7.93 18.27
CA SER A 540 18.41 7.29 17.91
C SER A 540 17.64 8.15 16.93
N ILE A 541 17.05 7.53 15.90
CA ILE A 541 16.27 8.21 14.87
C ILE A 541 14.98 7.43 14.63
N LYS A 542 13.84 8.11 14.68
CA LYS A 542 12.53 7.53 14.35
C LYS A 542 12.15 7.90 12.92
N LEU A 543 11.82 6.89 12.13
CA LEU A 543 11.38 7.03 10.74
C LEU A 543 9.94 6.58 10.60
N LEU A 544 9.14 7.36 9.86
CA LEU A 544 7.76 7.05 9.51
C LEU A 544 7.72 6.35 8.15
N TYR A 545 6.94 5.27 8.06
CA TYR A 545 6.77 4.53 6.82
C TYR A 545 5.32 4.07 6.62
N LEU A 546 4.95 3.86 5.36
CA LEU A 546 3.68 3.26 4.98
C LEU A 546 3.77 1.73 5.05
N HIS A 547 2.99 1.14 5.94
CA HIS A 547 2.74 -0.30 6.04
C HIS A 547 1.48 -0.66 5.23
N GLU A 548 1.55 -1.71 4.41
CA GLU A 548 0.47 -2.11 3.49
C GLU A 548 -0.84 -2.49 4.19
N SER A 549 -0.75 -3.02 5.41
CA SER A 549 -1.93 -3.48 6.15
C SER A 549 -2.22 -2.74 7.46
N GLN A 550 -1.38 -1.77 7.84
CA GLN A 550 -1.44 -1.14 9.17
C GLN A 550 -1.18 0.38 9.12
N GLY A 551 -1.16 0.96 7.92
CA GLY A 551 -0.95 2.38 7.73
C GLY A 551 0.40 2.90 8.13
N VAL A 552 0.41 4.12 8.67
CA VAL A 552 1.67 4.78 9.03
C VAL A 552 2.21 4.14 10.30
N LYS A 553 3.41 3.57 10.21
CA LYS A 553 4.13 2.96 11.33
C LYS A 553 5.44 3.70 11.56
N THR A 554 6.02 3.51 12.74
CA THR A 554 7.31 4.10 13.12
C THR A 554 8.32 3.00 13.36
N ILE A 555 9.55 3.19 12.90
CA ILE A 555 10.70 2.37 13.26
C ILE A 555 11.80 3.26 13.85
N GLU A 556 12.36 2.85 14.98
CA GLU A 556 13.53 3.48 15.59
C GLU A 556 14.81 2.80 15.11
N ILE A 557 15.83 3.59 14.79
CA ILE A 557 17.18 3.10 14.47
C ILE A 557 18.15 3.77 15.44
N THR A 558 18.83 2.98 16.27
CA THR A 558 19.89 3.47 17.16
C THR A 558 21.27 3.10 16.62
N LEU A 559 22.09 4.12 16.41
CA LEU A 559 23.50 4.01 16.09
C LEU A 559 24.29 4.07 17.40
N LYS A 560 24.88 2.94 17.81
CA LYS A 560 25.65 2.84 19.06
C LYS A 560 27.03 3.44 18.90
N ASN A 561 27.50 4.16 19.92
CA ASN A 561 28.78 4.87 19.89
C ASN A 561 28.93 5.76 18.65
N TYR A 562 27.82 6.39 18.24
CA TYR A 562 27.81 7.33 17.13
C TYR A 562 28.73 8.52 17.42
N PHE A 563 28.72 9.01 18.65
CA PHE A 563 29.58 10.11 19.09
C PHE A 563 30.88 9.60 19.73
N THR A 564 31.99 10.29 19.46
CA THR A 564 33.29 9.96 20.04
C THR A 564 33.31 10.12 21.56
N ASP A 565 32.57 11.11 22.06
CA ASP A 565 32.47 11.46 23.48
C ASP A 565 31.02 11.54 23.96
N LYS A 566 30.86 11.38 25.28
CA LYS A 566 29.56 11.43 25.94
C LYS A 566 28.98 12.84 25.78
N ILE A 567 27.80 12.97 25.19
CA ILE A 567 27.12 14.26 25.04
C ILE A 567 26.27 14.58 26.28
N ARG A 568 26.89 14.56 27.46
CA ARG A 568 26.20 14.91 28.74
C ARG A 568 26.34 16.39 29.11
N ASP A 569 27.29 17.11 28.50
CA ASP A 569 27.64 18.49 28.89
C ASP A 569 26.95 19.59 28.05
N VAL A 570 25.99 19.22 27.20
CA VAL A 570 25.24 20.19 26.38
C VAL A 570 23.84 20.30 26.96
N SER A 571 23.46 21.48 27.43
CA SER A 571 22.18 21.72 28.11
C SER A 571 20.95 21.38 27.26
N GLU A 572 21.10 21.30 25.94
CA GLU A 572 20.11 20.77 25.00
C GLU A 572 20.86 20.20 23.76
N PRO A 573 21.31 18.94 23.78
CA PRO A 573 22.16 18.38 22.72
C PRO A 573 21.46 18.40 21.35
N GLU A 574 20.13 18.28 21.35
CA GLU A 574 19.30 18.37 20.16
C GLU A 574 19.26 19.78 19.54
N ARG A 575 19.46 20.86 20.34
CA ARG A 575 19.60 22.23 19.80
C ARG A 575 20.96 22.43 19.15
N LEU A 576 22.04 21.93 19.75
CA LEU A 576 23.40 22.00 19.20
C LEU A 576 23.51 21.30 17.83
N ILE A 577 22.88 20.14 17.74
CA ILE A 577 22.70 19.35 16.51
C ILE A 577 21.90 20.13 15.46
N ALA A 578 20.88 20.89 15.87
CA ALA A 578 20.02 21.68 14.98
C ALA A 578 20.60 23.05 14.55
N THR A 579 21.66 23.54 15.21
CA THR A 579 22.22 24.89 14.96
C THR A 579 23.62 24.87 14.34
N THR A 580 24.28 23.71 14.25
CA THR A 580 25.62 23.61 13.67
C THR A 580 25.53 23.15 12.20
N PRO A 581 25.94 23.98 11.21
CA PRO A 581 25.66 23.74 9.79
C PRO A 581 26.27 22.43 9.24
N LEU A 582 27.35 21.96 9.86
CA LEU A 582 27.92 20.62 9.75
C LEU A 582 28.49 20.33 11.14
N LEU A 583 28.06 19.26 11.84
CA LEU A 583 28.79 18.85 13.04
C LEU A 583 30.26 18.67 12.66
N ASN A 584 31.17 19.20 13.49
CA ASN A 584 32.59 18.89 13.37
C ASN A 584 32.73 17.37 13.30
N SER A 585 33.24 16.85 12.18
CA SER A 585 33.38 15.40 11.93
C SER A 585 34.16 14.66 13.03
N GLN A 586 34.93 15.40 13.84
CA GLN A 586 35.63 14.91 15.03
C GLN A 586 34.71 14.46 16.17
N LEU A 587 33.46 14.93 16.21
CA LEU A 587 32.45 14.51 17.19
C LEU A 587 31.80 13.17 16.84
N ILE A 588 31.89 12.75 15.58
CA ILE A 588 31.29 11.52 15.07
C ILE A 588 32.37 10.45 15.00
N SER A 589 32.07 9.25 15.51
CA SER A 589 32.96 8.11 15.41
C SER A 589 33.31 7.84 13.95
N ARG A 590 34.61 7.57 13.70
CA ARG A 590 35.12 7.26 12.36
C ARG A 590 34.43 6.06 11.71
N SER A 591 33.88 5.15 12.50
CA SER A 591 33.11 4.00 12.02
C SER A 591 31.89 4.40 11.18
N TYR A 592 31.36 5.61 11.37
CA TYR A 592 30.17 6.11 10.66
C TYR A 592 30.52 7.08 9.53
N HIS A 593 31.81 7.37 9.29
CA HIS A 593 32.19 8.30 8.23
C HIS A 593 31.88 7.72 6.85
N TRP A 594 31.26 8.54 5.99
CA TRP A 594 30.84 8.19 4.62
C TRP A 594 29.87 7.01 4.50
N LYS A 595 29.20 6.62 5.60
CA LYS A 595 28.19 5.56 5.58
C LYS A 595 26.80 6.09 5.22
N LEU A 596 26.03 5.24 4.55
CA LEU A 596 24.68 5.52 4.10
C LEU A 596 23.71 4.51 4.72
N LEU A 597 22.54 5.01 5.11
CA LEU A 597 21.36 4.20 5.35
C LEU A 597 20.48 4.29 4.10
N TYR A 598 20.27 3.18 3.41
CA TYR A 598 19.41 3.12 2.23
C TYR A 598 17.97 2.80 2.65
N LEU A 599 17.06 3.73 2.36
CA LEU A 599 15.62 3.55 2.48
C LEU A 599 15.09 3.18 1.10
N ALA A 600 14.92 1.89 0.84
CA ALA A 600 14.82 1.33 -0.50
C ALA A 600 16.01 1.78 -1.36
N GLU A 601 15.78 2.47 -2.47
CA GLU A 601 16.83 3.01 -3.35
C GLU A 601 17.29 4.43 -2.95
N THR A 602 16.71 5.01 -1.90
CA THR A 602 17.05 6.37 -1.47
C THR A 602 18.16 6.37 -0.43
N PRO A 603 19.36 6.92 -0.72
CA PRO A 603 20.43 7.01 0.26
C PRO A 603 20.19 8.14 1.27
N LEU A 604 20.35 7.84 2.55
CA LEU A 604 20.33 8.79 3.65
C LEU A 604 21.72 8.86 4.29
N SER A 605 22.34 10.04 4.22
CA SER A 605 23.68 10.26 4.80
C SER A 605 23.63 10.20 6.31
N ILE A 606 24.36 9.26 6.91
CA ILE A 606 24.40 9.07 8.36
C ILE A 606 25.06 10.26 9.09
N ILE A 607 26.02 10.94 8.46
CA ILE A 607 26.56 12.21 8.96
C ILE A 607 25.54 13.34 8.78
N GLY A 608 24.82 13.34 7.65
CA GLY A 608 23.83 14.37 7.31
C GLY A 608 22.57 14.36 8.17
N LEU A 609 22.28 13.26 8.88
CA LEU A 609 21.14 13.12 9.80
C LEU A 609 21.12 14.19 10.89
N VAL A 610 22.29 14.69 11.25
CA VAL A 610 22.53 15.65 12.33
C VAL A 610 22.72 17.09 11.79
N SER A 611 22.35 17.35 10.53
CA SER A 611 22.47 18.68 9.91
C SER A 611 21.20 19.53 10.03
N ILE A 612 21.36 20.85 10.13
CA ILE A 612 20.28 21.86 10.25
C ILE A 612 19.17 21.66 9.21
N ARG A 613 19.52 21.30 7.96
CA ARG A 613 18.59 21.20 6.83
C ARG A 613 17.64 20.01 6.97
N ASN A 614 18.15 18.88 7.47
CA ASN A 614 17.32 17.70 7.75
C ASN A 614 16.47 17.94 9.01
N ILE A 615 17.04 18.52 10.06
CA ILE A 615 16.30 18.78 11.31
C ILE A 615 15.20 19.83 11.13
N ARG A 616 15.37 20.85 10.28
CA ARG A 616 14.27 21.79 9.94
C ARG A 616 13.09 21.10 9.27
N ASN A 617 13.34 20.13 8.38
CA ASN A 617 12.28 19.33 7.78
C ASN A 617 11.59 18.40 8.80
N TYR A 618 12.26 18.06 9.92
CA TYR A 618 11.71 17.21 10.99
C TYR A 618 11.10 17.98 12.19
N ARG A 619 11.53 19.21 12.50
CA ARG A 619 11.10 19.97 13.70
C ARG A 619 10.08 21.09 13.43
N LEU A 620 9.99 21.62 12.21
CA LEU A 620 9.12 22.77 11.92
C LEU A 620 7.64 22.38 11.77
N LYS A 621 7.00 21.88 12.85
CA LYS A 621 5.57 22.11 13.17
C LYS A 621 5.18 21.87 14.63
N ASN A 622 6.10 21.51 15.53
CA ASN A 622 5.74 21.27 16.95
C ASN A 622 5.79 22.51 17.87
N ASN A 623 6.02 23.71 17.36
CA ASN A 623 5.96 24.93 18.18
C ASN A 623 4.98 25.95 17.60
N LYS A 624 3.72 25.88 18.04
CA LYS A 624 3.07 27.09 18.54
C LYS A 624 3.08 26.99 20.07
N PRO A 625 3.56 28.01 20.80
CA PRO A 625 3.20 28.12 22.20
C PRO A 625 1.69 28.34 22.31
N LEU A 626 1.11 27.83 23.40
CA LEU A 626 -0.26 28.05 23.84
C LEU A 626 -0.76 29.48 23.58
#